data_AF-A0A7C6YST0-F1
#
_entry.id   AF-A0A7C6YST0-F1
#
_cell.length_a   1.000
_cell.length_b   1.000
_cell.length_c   1.000
_cell.angle_alpha   90.00
_cell.angle_beta   90.00
_cell.angle_gamma   90.00
#
_symmetry.space_group_name_H-M   'P 1'
#
loop_
_entity.id
_entity.type
_entity.pdbx_description
1 polymer ?
#
loop_
_entity_poly.entity_id
_entity_poly.type
_entity_poly.pdbx_seq_one_letter_code
_entity_poly.pdbx_strand_id
1 'polypeptide(L)' 'MLFKKEIKQILQKTRVNFNLSLPELLESAIKREEGMLTNKGSLRVTTGKYTGRSPHDKFF' A
#
# COMPACT_ATOMS: atom_id res chain seq x y z
N MET A 1 22.84 12.93 1.92
CA MET A 1 22.48 13.90 0.86
C MET A 1 22.02 13.23 -0.44
N LEU A 2 22.60 12.09 -0.83
CA LEU A 2 22.20 11.28 -2.00
C LEU A 2 20.75 10.74 -1.93
N PHE A 3 20.35 10.11 -0.83
CA PHE A 3 18.98 9.57 -0.64
C PHE A 3 17.85 10.60 -0.85
N LYS A 4 18.03 11.85 -0.43
CA LYS A 4 17.02 12.91 -0.62
C LYS A 4 16.83 13.26 -2.10
N LYS A 5 17.89 13.19 -2.89
CA LYS A 5 17.85 13.51 -4.33
C LYS A 5 17.09 12.44 -5.11
N GLU A 6 17.27 11.18 -4.74
CA GLU A 6 16.60 10.03 -5.35
C GLU A 6 15.09 10.01 -5.05
N ILE A 7 14.69 10.25 -3.79
CA ILE A 7 13.28 10.34 -3.43
C ILE A 7 12.59 11.47 -4.21
N LYS A 8 13.24 12.64 -4.33
CA LYS A 8 12.69 13.77 -5.08
C LYS A 8 12.43 13.42 -6.55
N GLN A 9 13.31 12.64 -7.18
CA GLN A 9 13.13 12.18 -8.56
C GLN A 9 11.97 11.19 -8.70
N ILE A 10 11.76 10.29 -7.72
CA ILE A 10 10.64 9.35 -7.71
C ILE A 10 9.31 10.10 -7.59
N LEU A 11 9.25 11.10 -6.69
CA LEU A 11 8.05 11.89 -6.45
C LEU A 11 7.66 12.80 -7.64
N GLN A 12 8.59 13.09 -8.55
CA GLN A 12 8.34 13.89 -9.76
C GLN A 12 7.77 13.08 -10.93
N LYS A 13 7.59 11.76 -10.79
CA LYS A 13 7.02 10.92 -11.85
C LYS A 13 5.52 11.20 -12.02
N THR A 14 5.01 10.92 -13.22
CA THR A 14 3.59 11.13 -13.58
C THR A 14 2.60 10.22 -12.87
N ARG A 15 3.05 9.15 -12.20
CA ARG A 15 2.20 8.20 -11.46
C ARG A 15 2.53 8.23 -9.97
N VAL A 16 2.36 9.39 -9.35
CA VAL A 16 2.51 9.57 -7.91
C VAL A 16 1.21 10.17 -7.38
N ASN A 17 0.57 9.45 -6.47
CA ASN A 17 -0.63 9.88 -5.80
C ASN A 17 -0.28 10.19 -4.33
N PHE A 18 -0.82 11.29 -3.81
CA PHE A 18 -0.60 11.71 -2.42
C PHE A 18 -1.90 11.66 -1.66
N ASN A 19 -1.90 10.95 -0.51
CA ASN A 19 -3.01 10.94 0.45
C ASN A 19 -4.38 10.71 -0.21
N LEU A 20 -4.47 9.67 -1.05
CA LEU A 20 -5.74 9.27 -1.65
C LEU A 20 -6.81 9.07 -0.57
N SER A 21 -8.04 9.43 -0.93
CA SER A 21 -9.19 9.17 -0.09
C SER A 21 -9.44 7.67 0.10
N LEU A 22 -10.20 7.33 1.13
CA LEU A 22 -10.58 5.95 1.42
C LEU A 22 -11.22 5.23 0.22
N PRO A 23 -12.19 5.84 -0.51
CA PRO A 23 -12.76 5.23 -1.71
C PRO A 23 -11.73 4.99 -2.81
N GLU A 24 -10.86 5.96 -3.11
CA GLU A 24 -9.83 5.82 -4.15
C GLU A 24 -8.82 4.71 -3.84
N LEU A 25 -8.47 4.55 -2.56
CA LEU A 25 -7.63 3.44 -2.09
C LEU A 25 -8.33 2.09 -2.26
N LEU A 26 -9.61 2.02 -1.88
CA LEU A 26 -10.41 0.80 -1.99
C LEU A 26 -10.57 0.36 -3.45
N GLU A 27 -10.95 1.28 -4.32
CA GLU A 27 -11.10 1.04 -5.76
C GLU A 27 -9.79 0.59 -6.38
N SER A 28 -8.68 1.24 -6.00
CA SER A 28 -7.35 0.85 -6.46
C SER A 28 -6.99 -0.58 -6.06
N ALA A 29 -7.26 -0.96 -4.80
CA ALA A 29 -6.97 -2.31 -4.29
C ALA A 29 -7.82 -3.38 -4.98
N ILE A 30 -9.13 -3.12 -5.16
CA ILE A 30 -10.04 -4.04 -5.84
C ILE A 30 -9.65 -4.20 -7.32
N LYS A 31 -9.37 -3.09 -8.02
CA LYS A 31 -8.95 -3.12 -9.43
C LYS A 31 -7.62 -3.87 -9.64
N ARG A 32 -6.77 -3.93 -8.63
CA ARG A 32 -5.50 -4.65 -8.64
C ARG A 32 -5.60 -6.09 -8.14
N GLU A 33 -6.81 -6.54 -7.80
CA GLU A 33 -7.06 -7.88 -7.26
C GLU A 33 -6.29 -8.16 -5.94
N GLU A 34 -5.97 -7.11 -5.19
CA GLU A 34 -5.24 -7.21 -3.90
C GLU A 34 -6.15 -7.70 -2.76
N GLY A 35 -7.48 -7.67 -2.97
CA GLY A 35 -8.48 -8.10 -2.02
C GLY A 35 -9.89 -8.03 -2.58
N MET A 36 -10.87 -8.31 -1.71
CA MET A 36 -12.30 -8.31 -2.03
C MET A 36 -13.10 -7.46 -1.04
N LEU A 37 -14.15 -6.82 -1.53
CA LEU A 37 -15.11 -6.14 -0.65
C LEU A 37 -15.99 -7.18 0.06
N THR A 38 -16.11 -7.05 1.38
CA THR A 38 -17.06 -7.84 2.17
C THR A 38 -18.46 -7.25 2.06
N ASN A 39 -19.48 -8.03 2.44
CA ASN A 39 -20.87 -7.55 2.52
C ASN A 39 -21.09 -6.41 3.53
N LYS A 40 -20.11 -6.15 4.42
CA LYS A 40 -20.12 -5.04 5.39
C LYS A 40 -19.29 -3.83 4.92
N GLY A 41 -18.80 -3.84 3.68
CA GLY A 41 -18.03 -2.73 3.11
C GLY A 41 -16.56 -2.65 3.54
N SER A 42 -16.05 -3.63 4.28
CA SER A 42 -14.61 -3.71 4.60
C SER A 42 -13.83 -4.43 3.50
N LEU A 43 -12.58 -4.01 3.26
CA LEU A 43 -11.64 -4.72 2.39
C LEU A 43 -11.09 -5.95 3.12
N ARG A 44 -11.30 -7.15 2.55
CA ARG A 44 -10.71 -8.40 3.02
C ARG A 44 -9.57 -8.78 2.09
N VAL A 45 -8.40 -9.02 2.68
CA VAL A 45 -7.21 -9.52 2.00
C VAL A 45 -6.81 -10.86 2.61
N THR A 46 -6.22 -11.75 1.80
CA THR A 46 -5.63 -13.00 2.28
C THR A 46 -4.12 -12.91 2.18
N THR A 47 -3.44 -13.06 3.32
CA THR A 47 -1.98 -13.16 3.35
C THR A 47 -1.56 -14.63 3.20
N GLY A 48 -0.30 -14.84 2.82
CA GLY A 48 0.28 -16.18 2.71
C GLY A 48 0.57 -16.82 4.08
N LYS A 49 1.43 -17.84 4.09
CA LYS A 49 1.82 -18.60 5.30
C LYS A 49 2.31 -17.73 6.48
N TYR A 50 2.89 -16.56 6.18
CA TYR A 50 3.39 -15.61 7.17
C TYR A 50 2.47 -14.39 7.20
N THR A 51 1.67 -14.30 8.26
CA THR A 51 0.61 -13.28 8.40
C THR A 51 0.98 -12.13 9.33
N GLY A 52 2.16 -12.19 9.96
CA GLY A 52 2.68 -11.20 10.91
C GLY A 52 3.93 -10.48 10.40
N ARG A 53 4.45 -9.54 11.20
CA ARG A 53 5.76 -8.93 10.93
C ARG A 53 6.86 -9.97 11.06
N SER A 54 7.88 -9.89 10.21
CA SER A 54 9.07 -10.73 10.39
C SER A 54 9.68 -10.44 11.77
N PRO A 55 10.12 -11.45 12.54
CA PRO A 55 10.73 -11.24 13.85
C PRO A 55 11.90 -10.23 13.84
N HIS A 56 12.59 -10.12 12.70
CA HIS A 56 13.72 -9.20 12.49
C HIS A 56 13.33 -7.83 11.91
N ASP A 57 12.04 -7.58 11.62
CA ASP A 57 11.54 -6.27 11.13
C ASP A 57 11.30 -5.26 12.27
N LYS A 58 11.57 -5.66 13.52
CA LYS A 58 11.47 -4.78 14.68
C LYS A 58 12.82 -4.12 14.92
N PHE A 59 12.97 -2.87 14.46
CA PHE A 59 14.05 -2.00 14.86
C PHE A 59 13.75 -1.47 16.27
N PHE A 60 14.67 -1.69 17.21
CA PHE A 60 14.65 -1.12 18.56
C PHE A 60 15.54 0.12 18.61
#